data_AF-A0A954EXL6-F1
#
_entry.id   AF-A0A954EXL6-F1
#
_cell.length_a   1.000
_cell.length_b   1.000
_cell.length_c   1.000
_cell.angle_alpha   90.00
_cell.angle_beta   90.00
_cell.angle_gamma   90.00
#
_symmetry.space_group_name_H-M   'P 1'
#
loop_
_entity.id
_entity.type
_entity.pdbx_description
1 polymer ?
#
loop_
_entity_poly.entity_id
_entity_poly.type
_entity_poly.pdbx_seq_one_letter_code
_entity_poly.pdbx_strand_id
1 'polypeptide(L)'
;ENSLITISTESGDGRHNDVKRELSGVFHAISGGGGRFKTGQILDVNKEGLDVYNTMLSTMGVSDRLGPQNREATAIDAIRI
;
A
#
# COMPACT_ATOMS: atom_id res chain seq x y z
N GLU A 1 6.21 -0.22 -19.34
CA GLU A 1 6.15 -0.43 -17.88
C GLU A 1 5.60 -1.83 -17.57
N ASN A 2 6.40 -2.90 -17.62
CA ASN A 2 5.87 -4.27 -17.38
C ASN A 2 6.21 -4.83 -15.99
N SER A 3 6.86 -4.02 -15.16
CA SER A 3 7.19 -4.34 -13.77
C SER A 3 6.47 -3.38 -12.84
N LEU A 4 5.93 -3.92 -11.75
CA LEU A 4 5.51 -3.13 -10.60
C LEU A 4 6.70 -3.01 -9.65
N ILE A 5 7.14 -1.78 -9.39
CA ILE A 5 8.20 -1.46 -8.44
C ILE A 5 7.55 -0.75 -7.26
N THR A 6 7.88 -1.20 -6.06
CA THR A 6 7.36 -0.62 -4.82
C THR A 6 8.54 -0.20 -3.95
N ILE A 7 8.53 1.01 -3.43
CA ILE A 7 9.50 1.52 -2.45
C ILE A 7 8.70 2.00 -1.25
N SER A 8 9.03 1.48 -0.07
CA SER A 8 8.37 1.84 1.17
C SER A 8 9.31 1.70 2.35
N THR A 9 8.94 2.31 3.46
CA THR A 9 9.55 2.07 4.76
C THR A 9 8.69 1.11 5.58
N GLU A 10 9.32 0.24 6.37
CA GLU A 10 8.59 -0.60 7.34
C GLU A 10 8.16 0.22 8.55
N SER A 11 9.03 1.12 8.99
CA SER A 11 8.86 1.99 10.16
C SER A 11 9.33 3.40 9.82
N GLY A 12 8.69 4.40 10.42
CA GLY A 12 8.99 5.80 10.21
C GLY A 12 10.31 6.25 10.85
N ASP A 13 10.66 5.72 12.03
CA ASP A 13 11.89 6.10 12.75
C ASP A 13 12.79 4.90 13.15
N GLY A 14 12.35 3.67 12.85
CA GLY A 14 13.10 2.43 13.09
C GLY A 14 13.23 2.02 14.56
N ARG A 15 12.60 2.78 15.47
CA ARG A 15 12.62 2.49 16.91
C ARG A 15 11.42 1.63 17.23
N HIS A 16 11.65 0.33 17.27
CA HIS A 16 10.64 -0.71 17.53
C HIS A 16 10.18 -0.74 19.01
N ASN A 17 9.79 0.41 19.57
CA ASN A 17 9.43 0.58 20.97
C ASN A 17 8.11 1.32 21.20
N ASP A 18 7.46 1.85 20.16
CA ASP A 18 6.18 2.56 20.24
C ASP A 18 5.48 2.54 18.87
N VAL A 19 4.39 1.79 18.80
CA VAL A 19 3.57 1.60 17.59
C VAL A 19 3.16 2.94 16.96
N LYS A 20 2.84 3.97 17.75
CA LYS A 20 2.42 5.27 17.19
C LYS A 20 3.58 5.98 16.49
N ARG A 21 4.80 5.85 17.01
CA ARG A 21 6.00 6.44 16.42
C ARG A 21 6.47 5.63 15.21
N GLU A 22 6.45 4.32 15.33
CA GLU A 22 6.81 3.39 14.25
C GLU A 22 5.94 3.59 13.01
N LEU A 23 4.63 3.81 13.20
CA LEU A 23 3.71 4.02 12.08
C LEU A 23 3.67 5.48 11.60
N SER A 24 4.28 6.42 12.33
CA SER A 24 4.34 7.82 11.92
C SER A 24 5.44 8.04 10.87
N GLY A 25 5.07 8.41 9.64
CA GLY A 25 6.03 8.68 8.58
C GLY A 25 6.34 7.51 7.65
N VAL A 26 5.54 6.44 7.68
CA VAL A 26 5.58 5.40 6.65
C VAL A 26 5.02 5.95 5.33
N PHE A 27 5.69 5.62 4.22
CA PHE A 27 5.22 5.96 2.87
C PHE A 27 5.26 4.74 1.95
N HIS A 28 4.47 4.81 0.87
CA HIS A 28 4.48 3.84 -0.21
C HIS A 28 4.54 4.57 -1.55
N ALA A 29 5.61 4.33 -2.30
CA ALA A 29 5.78 4.81 -3.68
C ALA A 29 5.71 3.61 -4.63
N ILE A 30 4.88 3.72 -5.67
CA ILE A 30 4.64 2.64 -6.62
C ILE A 30 4.81 3.14 -8.06
N SER A 31 5.32 2.27 -8.94
CA SER A 31 5.27 2.50 -10.39
C SER A 31 3.90 2.14 -10.98
N GLY A 32 3.65 2.51 -12.24
CA GLY A 32 2.34 2.32 -12.88
C GLY A 32 1.92 0.87 -13.15
N GLY A 33 2.84 -0.10 -13.01
CA GLY A 33 2.53 -1.53 -13.12
C GLY A 33 1.81 -1.94 -14.42
N GLY A 34 2.18 -1.32 -15.55
CA GLY A 34 1.55 -1.56 -16.85
C GLY A 34 0.23 -0.85 -17.05
N GLY A 35 0.10 0.38 -16.51
CA GLY A 35 -1.12 1.17 -16.60
C GLY A 35 -2.23 0.69 -15.66
N ARG A 36 -1.88 -0.02 -14.58
CA ARG A 36 -2.85 -0.48 -13.58
C ARG A 36 -2.99 0.48 -12.40
N PHE A 37 -1.95 1.27 -12.15
CA PHE A 37 -1.90 2.21 -11.04
C PHE A 37 -1.69 3.64 -11.53
N LYS A 38 -2.34 4.58 -10.86
CA LYS A 38 -2.14 6.01 -11.09
C LYS A 38 -0.77 6.44 -10.55
N THR A 39 -0.05 7.25 -11.30
CA THR A 39 1.28 7.78 -10.95
C THR A 39 1.34 9.30 -11.09
N GLY A 40 2.45 9.92 -10.65
CA GLY A 40 2.68 11.37 -10.83
C GLY A 40 2.02 12.27 -9.78
N GLN A 41 1.59 11.70 -8.65
CA GLN A 41 0.88 12.40 -7.59
C GLN A 41 1.31 11.92 -6.21
N ILE A 42 1.14 12.79 -5.21
CA ILE A 42 1.25 12.44 -3.79
C ILE A 42 -0.17 12.34 -3.26
N LEU A 43 -0.49 11.22 -2.61
CA LEU A 43 -1.84 10.92 -2.12
C LEU A 43 -1.80 10.66 -0.61
N ASP A 44 -2.67 11.33 0.12
CA ASP A 44 -3.13 10.85 1.42
C ASP A 44 -4.40 10.03 1.18
N VAL A 45 -4.28 8.72 1.30
CA VAL A 45 -5.40 7.80 1.08
C VAL A 45 -6.23 7.58 2.35
N ASN A 46 -5.75 8.03 3.52
CA ASN A 46 -6.39 7.84 4.83
C ASN A 46 -6.87 6.38 5.07
N LYS A 47 -5.95 5.43 4.86
CA LYS A 47 -6.16 3.97 5.01
C LYS A 47 -4.91 3.32 5.57
N GLU A 48 -5.07 2.11 6.11
CA GLU A 48 -3.95 1.32 6.61
C GLU A 48 -3.10 0.76 5.47
N GLY A 49 -1.80 0.53 5.72
CA GLY A 49 -0.90 -0.07 4.73
C GLY A 49 -1.39 -1.44 4.22
N LEU A 50 -2.09 -2.21 5.05
CA LEU A 50 -2.67 -3.50 4.64
C LEU A 50 -3.72 -3.34 3.53
N ASP A 51 -4.51 -2.26 3.57
CA ASP A 51 -5.48 -1.94 2.51
C ASP A 51 -4.77 -1.51 1.22
N VAL A 52 -3.67 -0.76 1.34
CA VAL A 52 -2.80 -0.39 0.19
C VAL A 52 -2.26 -1.63 -0.49
N TYR A 53 -1.59 -2.52 0.25
CA TYR A 53 -1.00 -3.74 -0.31
C TYR A 53 -2.06 -4.70 -0.86
N ASN A 54 -3.15 -4.94 -0.15
CA ASN A 54 -4.22 -5.81 -0.66
C ASN A 54 -4.90 -5.22 -1.91
N THR A 55 -5.06 -3.90 -1.98
CA THR A 55 -5.56 -3.23 -3.18
C THR A 55 -4.60 -3.45 -4.35
N MET A 56 -3.29 -3.35 -4.13
CA MET A 56 -2.28 -3.62 -5.16
C MET A 56 -2.29 -5.08 -5.62
N LEU A 57 -2.28 -6.03 -4.68
CA LEU A 57 -2.31 -7.46 -4.96
C LEU A 57 -3.54 -7.86 -5.76
N SER A 58 -4.72 -7.41 -5.35
CA SER A 58 -5.97 -7.72 -6.07
C SER A 58 -5.98 -7.11 -7.47
N THR A 59 -5.41 -5.92 -7.66
CA THR A 59 -5.28 -5.27 -8.98
C THR A 59 -4.33 -6.04 -9.90
N MET A 60 -3.34 -6.73 -9.32
CA MET A 60 -2.43 -7.63 -10.02
C MET A 60 -3.02 -9.05 -10.22
N GLY A 61 -4.27 -9.29 -9.82
CA GLY A 61 -4.98 -10.56 -10.00
C GLY A 61 -4.68 -11.61 -8.93
N VAL A 62 -4.09 -11.23 -7.80
CA VAL A 62 -3.86 -12.14 -6.66
C VAL A 62 -5.16 -12.30 -5.88
N SER A 63 -5.58 -13.55 -5.65
CA SER A 63 -6.79 -13.89 -4.89
C SER A 63 -6.58 -13.87 -3.38
N ASP A 64 -5.35 -14.11 -2.92
CA ASP A 64 -5.02 -14.14 -1.51
C ASP A 64 -4.98 -12.74 -0.89
N ARG A 65 -5.28 -12.66 0.41
CA ARG A 65 -5.24 -11.42 1.18
C ARG A 65 -4.26 -11.52 2.33
N LEU A 66 -3.48 -10.46 2.52
CA LEU A 66 -2.61 -10.27 3.66
C LEU A 66 -3.44 -9.96 4.92
N GLY A 67 -2.92 -10.39 6.07
CA GLY A 67 -3.49 -10.12 7.40
C GLY A 67 -4.61 -11.10 7.81
N PRO A 68 -5.28 -10.81 8.95
CA PRO A 68 -6.36 -11.65 9.48
C PRO A 68 -7.55 -11.75 8.51
N GLN A 69 -8.08 -12.95 8.31
CA GLN A 69 -9.15 -13.20 7.33
C GLN A 69 -10.49 -12.56 7.70
N ASN A 70 -10.72 -12.32 8.99
CA ASN A 70 -11.92 -11.64 9.50
C ASN A 70 -11.81 -10.11 9.49
N ARG A 71 -10.70 -9.54 9.02
CA ARG A 71 -10.53 -8.09 8.91
C ARG A 71 -11.28 -7.55 7.69
N GLU A 72 -12.08 -6.53 7.91
CA GLU A 72 -12.72 -5.77 6.84
C GLU A 72 -11.68 -5.23 5.85
N ALA A 73 -11.90 -5.43 4.55
CA ALA A 73 -11.04 -4.88 3.51
C ALA A 73 -11.64 -3.58 3.02
N THR A 74 -10.82 -2.54 2.88
CA THR A 74 -11.23 -1.35 2.13
C THR A 74 -10.41 -1.24 0.86
N ALA A 75 -11.06 -1.34 -0.29
CA ALA A 75 -10.41 -1.07 -1.56
C ALA A 75 -10.07 0.42 -1.69
N ILE A 76 -8.90 0.73 -2.25
CA ILE A 76 -8.42 2.10 -2.44
C ILE A 76 -8.44 2.44 -3.93
N ASP A 77 -9.59 2.86 -4.46
CA ASP A 77 -9.71 3.16 -5.90
C ASP A 77 -8.95 4.43 -6.31
N ALA A 78 -8.53 5.24 -5.33
CA ALA A 78 -7.66 6.39 -5.55
C ALA A 78 -6.30 6.03 -6.17
N ILE A 79 -5.82 4.79 -6.00
CA ILE A 79 -4.52 4.34 -6.55
C ILE A 79 -4.65 3.54 -7.86
N ARG A 80 -5.86 3.09 -8.23
CA ARG A 80 -6.13 2.30 -9.45
C ARG A 80 -6.51 3.19 -10.62
N ILE A 81 -6.26 2.71 -11.83
CA ILE A 81 -6.83 3.28 -13.07
C ILE A 81 -8.26 2.76 -13.27
#